data_AF-A0A4R8MGC9-F1
#
_entry.id   AF-A0A4R8MGC9-F1
#
_cell.length_a   1.000
_cell.length_b   1.000
_cell.length_c   1.000
_cell.angle_alpha   90.00
_cell.angle_beta   90.00
_cell.angle_gamma   90.00
#
_symmetry.space_group_name_H-M   'P 1'
#
loop_
_entity.id
_entity.type
_entity.pdbx_description
1 polymer ?
#
loop_
_entity_poly.entity_id
_entity_poly.type
_entity_poly.pdbx_seq_one_letter_code
_entity_poly.pdbx_strand_id
1 'polypeptide(L)'
;MTKEEILDKLEDLILKAHKSGDKYDFIDEAYDLTDEIEEHENNHDFVEPILKLIEKSPNIDFGGPGPLGSFIEQHYKKGYEDILVDSLNRKPTEYTIHLLHRLMNDKTNSKRNEYLNILKSIAGNQNLGKEITENAKEILTYFT
;
A
#
# COMPACT_ATOMS: atom_id res chain seq x y z
N MET A 1 -6.55 14.73 16.11
CA MET A 1 -7.81 13.96 16.04
C MET A 1 -7.58 12.62 16.72
N THR A 2 -8.62 11.84 16.94
CA THR A 2 -8.49 10.42 17.32
C THR A 2 -8.09 9.60 16.10
N LYS A 3 -7.58 8.38 16.33
CA LYS A 3 -7.23 7.45 15.25
C LYS A 3 -8.42 7.16 14.35
N GLU A 4 -9.58 6.91 14.95
CA GLU A 4 -10.83 6.63 14.26
C GLU A 4 -11.25 7.81 13.38
N GLU A 5 -11.23 9.05 13.92
CA GLU A 5 -11.58 10.26 13.16
C GLU A 5 -10.69 10.48 11.93
N ILE A 6 -9.39 10.18 12.02
CA ILE A 6 -8.48 10.31 10.88
C ILE A 6 -8.79 9.25 9.82
N LEU A 7 -9.03 8.00 10.23
CA LEU A 7 -9.35 6.92 9.31
C LEU A 7 -10.69 7.15 8.60
N ASP A 8 -11.69 7.68 9.31
CA ASP A 8 -12.97 8.08 8.73
C ASP A 8 -12.77 9.17 7.67
N LYS A 9 -11.92 10.17 7.94
CA LYS A 9 -11.58 11.21 6.95
C LYS A 9 -10.86 10.66 5.73
N LEU A 10 -9.90 9.75 5.90
CA LEU A 10 -9.24 9.09 4.77
C LEU A 10 -10.24 8.31 3.91
N GLU A 11 -11.21 7.63 4.54
CA GLU A 11 -12.29 6.95 3.84
C GLU A 11 -13.21 7.94 3.11
N ASP A 12 -13.52 9.09 3.71
CA ASP A 12 -14.28 10.16 3.06
C ASP A 12 -13.57 10.73 1.83
N LEU A 13 -12.24 10.92 1.87
CA LEU A 13 -11.46 11.33 0.70
C LEU A 13 -11.53 10.29 -0.42
N ILE A 14 -11.44 9.01 -0.09
CA ILE A 14 -11.60 7.94 -1.08
C ILE A 14 -13.01 7.96 -1.69
N LEU A 15 -14.05 8.13 -0.86
CA LEU A 15 -15.43 8.23 -1.33
C LEU A 15 -15.64 9.47 -2.21
N LYS A 16 -14.99 10.58 -1.90
CA LYS A 16 -14.99 11.80 -2.72
C LYS A 16 -14.38 11.53 -4.09
N ALA A 17 -13.17 10.94 -4.15
CA ALA A 17 -12.51 10.58 -5.40
C ALA A 17 -13.37 9.64 -6.28
N HIS A 18 -14.04 8.67 -5.64
CA HIS A 18 -14.99 7.80 -6.35
C HIS A 18 -16.20 8.57 -6.91
N LYS A 19 -16.76 9.52 -6.16
CA LYS A 19 -17.92 10.33 -6.58
C LYS A 19 -17.57 11.31 -7.68
N SER A 20 -16.39 11.92 -7.63
CA SER A 20 -15.91 12.84 -8.68
C SER A 20 -15.50 12.08 -9.94
N GLY A 21 -15.16 10.79 -9.82
CA GLY A 21 -14.61 9.99 -10.91
C GLY A 21 -13.15 10.30 -11.21
N ASP A 22 -12.54 11.17 -10.41
CA ASP A 22 -11.13 11.51 -10.50
C ASP A 22 -10.35 10.67 -9.48
N LYS A 23 -9.62 9.68 -9.97
CA LYS A 23 -8.83 8.78 -9.12
C LYS A 23 -7.68 9.48 -8.39
N TYR A 24 -7.32 10.71 -8.77
CA TYR A 24 -6.25 11.50 -8.14
C TYR A 24 -6.77 12.44 -7.04
N ASP A 25 -8.10 12.64 -6.94
CA ASP A 25 -8.81 13.53 -6.00
C ASP A 25 -8.84 12.98 -4.55
N PHE A 26 -7.70 12.43 -4.14
CA PHE A 26 -7.36 11.92 -2.81
C PHE A 26 -6.03 12.52 -2.32
N ILE A 27 -5.06 12.69 -3.23
CA ILE A 27 -3.64 12.84 -2.90
C ILE A 27 -3.37 14.12 -2.09
N ASP A 28 -3.83 15.27 -2.58
CA ASP A 28 -3.47 16.56 -1.98
C ASP A 28 -4.00 16.69 -0.54
N GLU A 29 -5.26 16.34 -0.30
CA GLU A 29 -5.88 16.42 1.03
C GLU A 29 -5.37 15.33 1.98
N ALA A 30 -4.92 14.19 1.45
CA ALA A 30 -4.38 13.11 2.28
C ALA A 30 -3.01 13.45 2.88
N TYR A 31 -2.25 14.40 2.32
CA TYR A 31 -0.98 14.85 2.91
C TYR A 31 -1.18 15.47 4.29
N ASP A 32 -2.17 16.38 4.44
CA ASP A 32 -2.48 17.01 5.73
C ASP A 32 -2.85 15.96 6.79
N LEU A 33 -3.58 14.90 6.39
CA LEU A 33 -3.96 13.82 7.29
C LEU A 33 -2.76 12.94 7.67
N THR A 34 -1.85 12.65 6.74
CA THR A 34 -0.65 11.87 7.05
C THR A 34 0.33 12.65 7.92
N ASP A 35 0.46 13.97 7.72
CA ASP A 35 1.25 14.83 8.60
C ASP A 35 0.72 14.76 10.05
N GLU A 36 -0.61 14.80 10.22
CA GLU A 36 -1.21 14.63 11.55
C GLU A 36 -0.98 13.22 12.12
N ILE A 37 -1.11 12.17 11.31
CA ILE A 37 -0.80 10.78 11.74
C ILE A 37 0.63 10.69 12.26
N GLU A 38 1.59 11.31 11.58
CA GLU A 38 3.01 11.26 11.96
C GLU A 38 3.27 11.82 13.36
N GLU A 39 2.47 12.79 13.81
CA GLU A 39 2.55 13.39 15.15
C GLU A 39 1.93 12.52 16.25
N HIS A 40 1.21 11.44 15.92
CA HIS A 40 0.67 10.51 16.92
C HIS A 40 1.75 9.65 17.59
N GLU A 41 1.68 9.51 18.92
CA GLU A 41 2.62 8.68 19.70
C GLU A 41 2.67 7.22 19.21
N ASN A 42 1.53 6.66 18.79
CA ASN A 42 1.41 5.29 18.26
C ASN A 42 1.11 5.28 16.76
N ASN A 43 1.77 6.13 15.98
CA ASN A 43 1.52 6.25 14.54
C ASN A 43 1.66 4.92 13.76
N HIS A 44 2.54 4.00 14.19
CA HIS A 44 2.64 2.65 13.59
C HIS A 44 1.29 1.90 13.54
N ASP A 45 0.39 2.15 14.49
CA ASP A 45 -0.92 1.47 14.55
C ASP A 45 -1.85 1.87 13.38
N PHE A 46 -1.49 2.89 12.59
CA PHE A 46 -2.23 3.30 11.39
C PHE A 46 -1.86 2.49 10.15
N VAL A 47 -0.70 1.81 10.14
CA VAL A 47 -0.20 1.08 8.96
C VAL A 47 -1.20 0.02 8.48
N GLU A 48 -1.67 -0.85 9.38
CA GLU A 48 -2.61 -1.91 9.01
C GLU A 48 -3.98 -1.35 8.56
N PRO A 49 -4.63 -0.42 9.29
CA PRO A 49 -5.85 0.23 8.81
C PRO A 49 -5.71 0.90 7.44
N ILE A 50 -4.60 1.59 7.17
CA ILE A 50 -4.36 2.24 5.88
C ILE A 50 -4.22 1.21 4.75
N LEU A 51 -3.46 0.13 4.97
CA LEU A 51 -3.38 -0.96 4.00
C LEU A 51 -4.76 -1.58 3.73
N LYS A 52 -5.62 -1.73 4.76
CA LYS A 52 -7.01 -2.20 4.57
C LYS A 52 -7.87 -1.21 3.76
N LEU A 53 -7.64 0.10 3.86
CA LEU A 53 -8.30 1.09 3.00
C LEU A 53 -7.85 0.95 1.54
N ILE A 54 -6.55 0.77 1.30
CA ILE A 54 -5.99 0.52 -0.03
C ILE A 54 -6.55 -0.77 -0.63
N GLU A 55 -6.64 -1.85 0.16
CA GLU A 55 -7.25 -3.13 -0.25
C GLU A 55 -8.70 -2.95 -0.72
N LYS A 56 -9.49 -2.10 -0.03
CA LYS A 56 -10.90 -1.84 -0.38
C LYS A 56 -11.06 -0.99 -1.64
N SER A 57 -10.06 -0.17 -1.97
CA SER A 57 -10.18 0.89 -2.98
C SER A 57 -9.07 0.84 -4.04
N PRO A 58 -8.88 -0.30 -4.74
CA PRO A 58 -7.75 -0.52 -5.64
C PRO A 58 -7.72 0.38 -6.88
N ASN A 59 -8.82 1.08 -7.18
CA ASN A 59 -8.95 1.94 -8.37
C ASN A 59 -8.58 3.41 -8.09
N ILE A 60 -8.32 3.77 -6.84
CA ILE A 60 -7.85 5.10 -6.46
C ILE A 60 -6.33 5.15 -6.63
N ASP A 61 -5.85 6.28 -7.15
CA ASP A 61 -4.42 6.56 -7.23
C ASP A 61 -3.98 7.20 -5.92
N PHE A 62 -3.25 6.45 -5.11
CA PHE A 62 -2.69 6.91 -3.84
C PHE A 62 -1.30 7.56 -4.00
N GLY A 63 -0.83 7.75 -5.25
CA GLY A 63 0.50 8.25 -5.60
C GLY A 63 1.56 7.15 -5.71
N GLY A 64 2.82 7.55 -5.95
CA GLY A 64 3.95 6.62 -6.07
C GLY A 64 5.24 7.19 -5.47
N PRO A 65 5.41 7.22 -4.13
CA PRO A 65 4.58 6.55 -3.11
C PRO A 65 3.37 7.38 -2.62
N GLY A 66 3.33 8.69 -2.86
CA GLY A 66 2.25 9.56 -2.37
C GLY A 66 2.17 9.65 -0.84
N PRO A 67 1.11 10.24 -0.26
CA PRO A 67 1.00 10.49 1.18
C PRO A 67 1.02 9.19 1.99
N LEU A 68 0.15 8.23 1.64
CA LEU A 68 0.05 6.96 2.38
C LEU A 68 1.33 6.14 2.34
N GLY A 69 1.96 6.04 1.16
CA GLY A 69 3.17 5.24 0.99
C GLY A 69 4.37 5.88 1.67
N SER A 70 4.48 7.22 1.62
CA SER A 70 5.53 7.96 2.33
C SER A 70 5.42 7.72 3.83
N PHE A 71 4.21 7.81 4.39
CA PHE A 71 3.92 7.50 5.79
C PHE A 71 4.28 6.04 6.15
N ILE A 72 3.76 5.06 5.40
CA ILE A 72 4.02 3.63 5.66
C ILE A 72 5.53 3.34 5.64
N GLU A 73 6.28 3.92 4.72
CA GLU A 73 7.71 3.70 4.58
C GLU A 73 8.55 4.25 5.75
N GLN A 74 8.04 5.20 6.53
CA GLN A 74 8.71 5.66 7.76
C GLN A 74 8.87 4.54 8.82
N HIS A 75 8.07 3.49 8.69
CA HIS A 75 8.11 2.31 9.53
C HIS A 75 9.07 1.23 9.00
N TYR A 76 9.88 1.51 7.98
CA TYR A 76 10.82 0.53 7.44
C TYR A 76 11.77 0.00 8.51
N LYS A 77 11.94 -1.32 8.57
CA LYS A 77 12.66 -2.06 9.62
C LYS A 77 12.04 -1.91 11.01
N LYS A 78 10.76 -1.50 11.08
CA LYS A 78 9.98 -1.38 12.32
C LYS A 78 8.70 -2.23 12.29
N GLY A 79 8.52 -3.10 11.29
CA GLY A 79 7.45 -4.10 11.29
C GLY A 79 6.38 -3.92 10.22
N TYR A 80 6.35 -2.81 9.47
CA TYR A 80 5.37 -2.65 8.39
C TYR A 80 5.51 -3.71 7.32
N GLU A 81 6.71 -4.26 7.13
CA GLU A 81 6.99 -5.26 6.11
C GLU A 81 6.10 -6.49 6.26
N ASP A 82 5.91 -6.96 7.51
CA ASP A 82 5.05 -8.11 7.80
C ASP A 82 3.57 -7.75 7.60
N ILE A 83 3.17 -6.52 7.94
CA ILE A 83 1.81 -6.03 7.72
C ILE A 83 1.49 -5.91 6.22
N LEU A 84 2.47 -5.49 5.40
CA LEU A 84 2.35 -5.45 3.95
C LEU A 84 2.24 -6.85 3.35
N VAL A 85 3.04 -7.81 3.85
CA VAL A 85 2.92 -9.23 3.45
C VAL A 85 1.51 -9.75 3.75
N ASP A 86 0.97 -9.47 4.94
CA ASP A 86 -0.39 -9.85 5.29
C ASP A 86 -1.43 -9.20 4.37
N SER A 87 -1.23 -7.93 3.99
CA SER A 87 -2.09 -7.22 3.03
C SER A 87 -2.09 -7.88 1.65
N LEU A 88 -0.90 -8.19 1.12
CA LEU A 88 -0.74 -8.89 -0.16
C LEU A 88 -1.38 -10.28 -0.16
N ASN A 89 -1.31 -10.99 0.97
CA ASN A 89 -1.95 -12.30 1.14
C ASN A 89 -3.47 -12.20 1.21
N ARG A 90 -4.03 -11.10 1.76
CA ARG A 90 -5.48 -10.86 1.79
C ARG A 90 -6.02 -10.44 0.43
N LYS A 91 -5.48 -9.36 -0.14
CA LYS A 91 -5.96 -8.77 -1.39
C LYS A 91 -4.85 -7.91 -2.03
N PRO A 92 -4.05 -8.48 -2.94
CA PRO A 92 -3.01 -7.72 -3.62
C PRO A 92 -3.65 -6.68 -4.53
N THR A 93 -3.20 -5.44 -4.40
CA THR A 93 -3.49 -4.31 -5.30
C THR A 93 -2.22 -3.90 -6.04
N GLU A 94 -2.36 -3.20 -7.16
CA GLU A 94 -1.22 -2.62 -7.87
C GLU A 94 -0.34 -1.80 -6.91
N TYR A 95 -0.95 -0.99 -6.06
CA TYR A 95 -0.23 -0.16 -5.09
C TYR A 95 0.58 -1.01 -4.07
N THR A 96 -0.03 -2.03 -3.47
CA THR A 96 0.68 -2.91 -2.50
C THR A 96 1.81 -3.71 -3.16
N ILE A 97 1.64 -4.10 -4.43
CA ILE A 97 2.69 -4.77 -5.20
C ILE A 97 3.87 -3.82 -5.46
N HIS A 98 3.61 -2.54 -5.73
CA HIS A 98 4.66 -1.53 -5.86
C HIS A 98 5.39 -1.28 -4.53
N LEU A 99 4.70 -1.28 -3.39
CA LEU A 99 5.36 -1.22 -2.07
C LEU A 99 6.27 -2.43 -1.85
N LEU A 100 5.83 -3.64 -2.23
CA LEU A 100 6.66 -4.84 -2.16
C LEU A 100 7.91 -4.72 -3.05
N HIS A 101 7.74 -4.21 -4.26
CA HIS A 101 8.86 -3.96 -5.17
C HIS A 101 9.89 -3.00 -4.55
N ARG A 102 9.44 -1.94 -3.86
CA ARG A 102 10.32 -1.01 -3.15
C ARG A 102 11.10 -1.71 -2.02
N LEU A 103 10.46 -2.60 -1.24
CA LEU A 103 11.16 -3.45 -0.27
C LEU A 103 12.21 -4.36 -0.93
N MET A 104 11.89 -4.94 -2.09
CA MET A 104 12.79 -5.81 -2.84
C MET A 104 14.00 -5.08 -3.43
N ASN A 105 13.91 -3.76 -3.62
CA ASN A 105 15.00 -2.93 -4.11
C ASN A 105 16.11 -2.71 -3.08
N ASP A 106 15.82 -2.84 -1.77
CA ASP A 106 16.87 -2.96 -0.76
C ASP A 106 17.55 -4.33 -0.86
N LYS A 107 18.71 -4.38 -1.54
CA LYS A 107 19.51 -5.60 -1.71
C LYS A 107 20.00 -6.21 -0.40
N THR A 108 20.01 -5.45 0.70
CA THR A 108 20.43 -5.91 2.03
C THR A 108 19.29 -6.52 2.84
N ASN A 109 18.04 -6.39 2.38
CA ASN A 109 16.90 -6.94 3.07
C ASN A 109 16.95 -8.48 3.07
N SER A 110 16.92 -9.10 4.25
CA SER A 110 17.04 -10.56 4.41
C SER A 110 15.79 -11.32 3.92
N LYS A 111 14.63 -10.66 3.83
CA LYS A 111 13.35 -11.23 3.39
C LYS A 111 13.13 -11.17 1.88
N ARG A 112 14.10 -10.71 1.07
CA ARG A 112 13.93 -10.59 -0.40
C ARG A 112 13.47 -11.88 -1.08
N ASN A 113 13.97 -13.04 -0.65
CA ASN A 113 13.54 -14.33 -1.22
C ASN A 113 12.08 -14.66 -0.88
N GLU A 114 11.62 -14.27 0.30
CA GLU A 114 10.21 -14.38 0.71
C GLU A 114 9.33 -13.49 -0.17
N TYR A 115 9.71 -12.23 -0.34
CA TYR A 115 8.99 -11.28 -1.21
C TYR A 115 8.93 -11.76 -2.66
N LEU A 116 10.03 -12.33 -3.17
CA LEU A 116 10.06 -12.92 -4.51
C LEU A 116 9.08 -14.09 -4.65
N ASN A 117 8.94 -14.92 -3.62
CA ASN A 117 7.98 -16.04 -3.63
C ASN A 117 6.53 -15.54 -3.58
N ILE A 118 6.24 -14.51 -2.80
CA ILE A 118 4.93 -13.85 -2.78
C ILE A 118 4.61 -13.30 -4.16
N LEU A 119 5.54 -12.58 -4.79
CA LEU A 119 5.33 -12.00 -6.12
C LEU A 119 5.11 -13.09 -7.19
N LYS A 120 5.85 -14.20 -7.14
CA LYS A 120 5.61 -15.38 -8.00
C LYS A 120 4.23 -16.00 -7.79
N SER A 121 3.79 -16.10 -6.53
CA SER A 121 2.46 -16.60 -6.19
C SER A 121 1.36 -15.72 -6.81
N ILE A 122 1.48 -14.39 -6.66
CA ILE A 122 0.54 -13.42 -7.26
C ILE A 122 0.54 -13.54 -8.79
N ALA A 123 1.72 -13.55 -9.41
CA ALA A 123 1.87 -13.65 -10.87
C ALA A 123 1.25 -14.94 -11.46
N GLY A 124 1.26 -16.05 -10.71
CA GLY A 124 0.71 -17.34 -11.11
C GLY A 124 -0.76 -17.57 -10.73
N ASN A 125 -1.38 -16.66 -9.97
CA ASN A 125 -2.71 -16.88 -9.41
C ASN A 125 -3.82 -16.56 -10.42
N GLN A 126 -4.43 -17.62 -10.98
CA GLN A 126 -5.51 -17.52 -11.98
C GLN A 126 -6.82 -16.94 -11.43
N ASN A 127 -6.97 -16.81 -10.10
CA ASN A 127 -8.15 -16.23 -9.48
C ASN A 127 -8.05 -14.71 -9.27
N LEU A 128 -6.87 -14.11 -9.49
CA LEU A 128 -6.68 -12.67 -9.43
C LEU A 128 -6.99 -12.00 -10.76
N GLY A 129 -7.30 -10.70 -10.71
CA GLY A 129 -7.50 -9.89 -11.91
C GLY A 129 -6.26 -9.88 -12.80
N LYS A 130 -6.48 -9.89 -14.13
CA LYS A 130 -5.40 -9.95 -15.12
C LYS A 130 -4.35 -8.86 -14.89
N GLU A 131 -4.80 -7.62 -14.67
CA GLU A 131 -3.95 -6.45 -14.37
C GLU A 131 -3.00 -6.69 -13.19
N ILE A 132 -3.52 -7.23 -12.09
CA ILE A 132 -2.72 -7.57 -10.89
C ILE A 132 -1.66 -8.64 -11.21
N THR A 133 -2.06 -9.70 -11.93
CA THR A 133 -1.11 -10.77 -12.29
C THR A 133 -0.06 -10.31 -13.30
N GLU A 134 -0.41 -9.40 -14.22
CA GLU A 134 0.51 -8.85 -15.20
C GLU A 134 1.48 -7.87 -14.57
N ASN A 135 1.01 -6.99 -13.67
CA ASN A 135 1.87 -6.12 -12.89
C ASN A 135 2.90 -6.93 -12.08
N ALA A 136 2.47 -8.00 -11.41
CA ALA A 136 3.39 -8.88 -10.70
C ALA A 136 4.42 -9.56 -11.63
N LYS A 137 4.01 -9.99 -12.84
CA LYS A 137 4.92 -10.55 -13.85
C LYS A 137 5.93 -9.54 -14.36
N GLU A 138 5.50 -8.31 -14.60
CA GLU A 138 6.38 -7.22 -15.02
C GLU A 138 7.46 -6.97 -13.97
N ILE A 139 7.08 -6.85 -12.70
CA ILE A 139 8.03 -6.64 -11.60
C ILE A 139 9.00 -7.83 -11.46
N LEU A 140 8.55 -9.07 -11.68
CA LEU A 140 9.44 -10.24 -11.64
C LEU A 140 10.59 -10.14 -12.63
N THR A 141 10.40 -9.50 -13.79
CA THR A 141 11.46 -9.39 -14.82
C THR A 141 12.69 -8.60 -14.36
N TYR A 142 12.55 -7.76 -13.33
CA TYR A 142 13.67 -7.02 -12.72
C TYR A 142 14.51 -7.87 -11.75
N PHE A 143 14.02 -9.06 -11.36
CA PHE A 143 14.65 -9.92 -10.34
C PHE A 143 15.00 -11.32 -10.85
N THR A 144 14.82 -11.59 -12.14
CA THR A 144 15.19 -12.83 -12.85
C THR A 144 16.38 -12.61 -13.76
#